data_AF-A0A1Y5KNW2-F1
#
_entry.id   AF-A0A1Y5KNW2-F1
#
_cell.length_a   1.000
_cell.length_b   1.000
_cell.length_c   1.000
_cell.angle_alpha   90.00
_cell.angle_beta   90.00
_cell.angle_gamma   90.00
#
_symmetry.space_group_name_H-M   'P 1'
#
loop_
_entity.id
_entity.type
_entity.pdbx_description
1 polymer ?
#
loop_
_entity_poly.entity_id
_entity_poly.type
_entity_poly.pdbx_seq_one_letter_code
_entity_poly.pdbx_strand_id
1 'polypeptide(L)'
;MTEKEQSGKRSLALPITLLLLVMSVMGNVLLSTKNIGYTRDQTVDEGRAVFTQLEKGKSDLAYWSRLAGEAVASPAAENGIGRVTAAYLSESIARGEAHLGSLLETAEKLDVSAFEGAAGAYADFMADRKEKLAAIGAGSGPLADAERAALEGSKTSFEEMEELLTEFHYAGSDNKNVLIRLAGGHDWLPIAAKLRDAVLK
;
A
#
# COMPACT_ATOMS: atom_id res chain seq x y z
N MET A 1 -73.45 50.12 25.45
CA MET A 1 -72.02 50.31 25.15
C MET A 1 -71.42 48.93 24.95
N THR A 2 -70.88 48.69 23.77
CA THR A 2 -70.58 47.37 23.20
C THR A 2 -69.29 46.77 23.74
N GLU A 3 -69.39 45.56 24.32
CA GLU A 3 -68.26 44.63 24.51
C GLU A 3 -67.67 44.27 23.13
N LYS A 4 -66.35 44.43 22.98
CA LYS A 4 -65.60 43.86 21.86
C LYS A 4 -64.87 42.62 22.36
N GLU A 5 -65.41 41.46 22.05
CA GLU A 5 -64.69 40.19 22.12
C GLU A 5 -63.44 40.25 21.22
N GLN A 6 -62.26 40.24 21.84
CA GLN A 6 -61.01 40.00 21.14
C GLN A 6 -60.92 38.51 20.79
N SER A 7 -61.32 38.18 19.56
CA SER A 7 -61.06 36.89 18.92
C SER A 7 -59.58 36.51 19.06
N GLY A 8 -59.29 35.51 19.89
CA GLY A 8 -57.96 34.96 20.12
C GLY A 8 -57.45 34.25 18.86
N LYS A 9 -56.73 34.98 18.00
CA LYS A 9 -55.88 34.40 16.95
C LYS A 9 -54.80 33.56 17.64
N ARG A 10 -55.04 32.25 17.79
CA ARG A 10 -54.02 31.30 18.27
C ARG A 10 -52.77 31.48 17.43
N SER A 11 -51.65 31.79 18.10
CA SER A 11 -50.37 32.03 17.44
C SER A 11 -49.90 30.75 16.73
N LEU A 12 -50.17 30.67 15.42
CA LEU A 12 -49.68 29.59 14.54
C LEU A 12 -48.19 29.74 14.23
N ALA A 13 -47.59 30.88 14.54
CA ALA A 13 -46.17 31.13 14.33
C ALA A 13 -45.29 30.20 15.18
N LEU A 14 -45.68 29.97 16.44
CA LEU A 14 -44.93 29.13 17.37
C LEU A 14 -44.80 27.67 16.87
N PRO A 15 -45.89 26.94 16.53
CA PRO A 15 -45.76 25.59 16.02
C PRO A 15 -45.03 25.51 14.67
N ILE A 16 -45.16 26.51 13.79
CA ILE A 16 -44.42 26.56 12.53
C ILE A 16 -42.91 26.70 12.78
N THR A 17 -42.49 27.60 13.66
CA THR A 17 -41.07 27.76 14.02
C THR A 17 -40.50 26.51 14.69
N LEU A 18 -41.29 25.83 15.52
CA LEU A 18 -40.88 24.58 16.15
C LEU A 18 -40.68 23.47 15.11
N LEU A 19 -41.56 23.38 14.12
CA LEU A 19 -41.50 22.38 13.05
C LEU A 19 -40.29 22.63 12.13
N LEU A 20 -40.02 23.90 11.80
CA LEU A 20 -38.82 24.31 11.06
C LEU A 20 -37.54 24.01 11.83
N LEU A 21 -37.52 24.26 13.15
CA LEU A 21 -36.39 23.94 14.01
C LEU A 21 -36.12 22.43 14.04
N VAL A 22 -37.17 21.61 14.22
CA VAL A 22 -37.04 20.15 14.23
C VAL A 22 -36.53 19.63 12.88
N MET A 23 -37.06 20.15 11.76
CA MET A 23 -36.57 19.78 10.43
C MET A 23 -35.12 20.20 10.20
N SER A 24 -34.71 21.38 10.67
CA SER A 24 -33.32 21.85 10.57
C SER A 24 -32.36 20.97 11.39
N VAL A 25 -32.75 20.60 12.61
CA VAL A 25 -31.95 19.73 13.48
C VAL A 25 -31.85 18.32 12.88
N MET A 26 -32.96 17.74 12.42
CA MET A 26 -32.94 16.44 11.73
C MET A 26 -32.07 16.46 10.47
N GLY A 27 -32.15 17.53 9.66
CA GLY A 27 -31.31 17.69 8.47
C GLY A 27 -29.82 17.67 8.79
N ASN A 28 -29.38 18.44 9.78
CA ASN A 28 -27.97 18.47 10.19
C ASN A 28 -27.49 17.13 10.77
N VAL A 29 -28.32 16.45 11.56
CA VAL A 29 -27.98 15.13 12.12
C VAL A 29 -27.86 14.08 11.01
N LEU A 30 -28.77 14.08 10.03
CA LEU A 30 -28.70 13.15 8.90
C LEU A 30 -27.47 13.39 8.02
N LEU A 31 -27.14 14.66 7.72
CA LEU A 31 -25.94 15.01 6.96
C LEU A 31 -24.66 14.61 7.70
N SER A 32 -24.59 14.89 9.01
CA SER A 32 -23.46 14.49 9.85
C SER A 32 -23.31 12.97 9.89
N THR A 33 -24.42 12.23 10.00
CA THR A 33 -24.41 10.76 10.05
C THR A 33 -23.94 10.14 8.72
N LYS A 34 -24.40 10.67 7.58
CA LYS A 34 -23.94 10.22 6.26
C LYS A 34 -22.46 10.51 6.04
N ASN A 35 -21.98 11.68 6.46
CA ASN A 35 -20.58 12.06 6.32
C ASN A 35 -19.65 11.15 7.16
N ILE A 36 -20.07 10.82 8.39
CA ILE A 36 -19.32 9.89 9.26
C ILE A 36 -19.29 8.48 8.67
N GLY A 37 -20.40 8.01 8.07
CA GLY A 37 -20.45 6.72 7.38
C GLY A 37 -19.48 6.67 6.19
N TYR A 38 -19.55 7.67 5.30
CA TYR A 38 -18.71 7.75 4.11
C TYR A 38 -17.21 7.81 4.43
N THR A 39 -16.82 8.67 5.38
CA THR A 39 -15.42 8.79 5.81
C THR A 39 -14.90 7.49 6.43
N ARG A 40 -15.72 6.79 7.22
CA ARG A 40 -15.32 5.53 7.83
C ARG A 40 -15.15 4.40 6.82
N ASP A 41 -16.03 4.33 5.81
CA ASP A 41 -15.89 3.31 4.76
C ASP A 41 -14.66 3.60 3.88
N GLN A 42 -14.37 4.87 3.57
CA GLN A 42 -13.13 5.25 2.87
C GLN A 42 -11.88 4.84 3.67
N THR A 43 -11.83 5.11 4.98
CA THR A 43 -10.70 4.70 5.83
C THR A 43 -10.55 3.18 5.89
N VAL A 44 -11.65 2.43 5.83
CA VAL A 44 -11.60 0.96 5.74
C VAL A 44 -10.98 0.50 4.42
N ASP A 45 -11.31 1.16 3.31
CA ASP A 45 -10.75 0.84 1.99
C ASP A 45 -9.25 1.18 1.92
N GLU A 46 -8.83 2.32 2.47
CA GLU A 46 -7.41 2.70 2.62
C GLU A 46 -6.62 1.66 3.43
N GLY A 47 -7.19 1.24 4.57
CA GLY A 47 -6.59 0.18 5.39
C GLY A 47 -6.49 -1.17 4.68
N ARG A 48 -7.49 -1.49 3.85
CA ARG A 48 -7.47 -2.70 3.02
C ARG A 48 -6.40 -2.60 1.94
N ALA A 49 -6.22 -1.44 1.33
CA ALA A 49 -5.16 -1.22 0.35
C ALA A 49 -3.77 -1.44 0.98
N VAL A 50 -3.50 -0.88 2.16
CA VAL A 50 -2.24 -1.11 2.91
C VAL A 50 -2.02 -2.59 3.18
N PHE A 51 -3.05 -3.29 3.68
CA PHE A 51 -2.97 -4.73 3.94
C PHE A 51 -2.64 -5.52 2.66
N THR A 52 -3.33 -5.23 1.56
CA THR A 52 -3.10 -5.89 0.26
C THR A 52 -1.68 -5.59 -0.26
N GLN A 53 -1.20 -4.36 -0.14
CA GLN A 53 0.15 -3.99 -0.57
C GLN A 53 1.24 -4.75 0.20
N LEU A 54 1.08 -4.91 1.52
CA LEU A 54 2.01 -5.68 2.36
C LEU A 54 2.03 -7.17 1.97
N GLU A 55 0.85 -7.81 1.88
CA GLU A 55 0.73 -9.23 1.54
C GLU A 55 1.22 -9.54 0.11
N LYS A 56 0.86 -8.69 -0.84
CA LYS A 56 1.28 -8.84 -2.24
C LYS A 56 2.76 -8.52 -2.41
N GLY A 57 3.25 -7.45 -1.81
CA GLY A 57 4.68 -7.11 -1.82
C GLY A 57 5.54 -8.24 -1.24
N LYS A 58 5.10 -8.86 -0.15
CA LYS A 58 5.77 -10.06 0.41
C LYS A 58 5.79 -11.22 -0.58
N SER A 59 4.66 -11.48 -1.24
CA SER A 59 4.54 -12.55 -2.23
C SER A 59 5.44 -12.30 -3.45
N ASP A 60 5.54 -11.04 -3.91
CA ASP A 60 6.40 -10.65 -5.03
C ASP A 60 7.87 -10.84 -4.68
N LEU A 61 8.30 -10.39 -3.50
CA LEU A 61 9.67 -10.56 -3.02
C LEU A 61 10.06 -12.04 -2.89
N ALA A 62 9.21 -12.86 -2.28
CA ALA A 62 9.43 -14.31 -2.17
C ALA A 62 9.53 -15.00 -3.54
N TYR A 63 8.74 -14.53 -4.50
CA TYR A 63 8.78 -15.04 -5.87
C TYR A 63 10.08 -14.63 -6.58
N TRP A 64 10.50 -13.37 -6.47
CA TRP A 64 11.71 -12.86 -7.09
C TRP A 64 12.99 -13.41 -6.46
N SER A 65 13.05 -13.55 -5.13
CA SER A 65 14.18 -14.16 -4.41
C SER A 65 14.39 -15.61 -4.87
N ARG A 66 13.30 -16.38 -4.96
CA ARG A 66 13.34 -17.76 -5.48
C ARG A 66 13.86 -17.83 -6.91
N LEU A 67 13.33 -17.00 -7.82
CA LEU A 67 13.79 -16.97 -9.22
C LEU A 67 15.27 -16.59 -9.34
N ALA A 68 15.72 -15.62 -8.54
CA ALA A 68 17.13 -15.26 -8.50
C ALA A 68 18.00 -16.42 -8.00
N GLY A 69 17.54 -17.16 -6.97
CA GLY A 69 18.20 -18.37 -6.48
C GLY A 69 18.27 -19.48 -7.52
N GLU A 70 17.18 -19.72 -8.27
CA GLU A 70 17.15 -20.69 -9.38
C GLU A 70 18.15 -20.31 -10.49
N ALA A 71 18.26 -19.01 -10.82
CA ALA A 71 19.22 -18.51 -11.80
C ALA A 71 20.68 -18.75 -11.34
N VAL A 72 21.00 -18.52 -10.06
CA VAL A 72 22.34 -18.75 -9.49
C VAL A 72 22.68 -20.24 -9.44
N ALA A 73 21.72 -21.08 -9.02
CA ALA A 73 21.90 -22.52 -8.86
C ALA A 73 21.99 -23.28 -10.20
N SER A 74 21.66 -22.62 -11.31
CA SER A 74 21.71 -23.22 -12.64
C SER A 74 23.12 -23.75 -12.98
N PRO A 75 23.27 -25.04 -13.33
CA PRO A 75 24.56 -25.62 -13.66
C PRO A 75 25.23 -24.93 -14.86
N ALA A 76 26.55 -24.74 -14.80
CA ALA A 76 27.30 -24.12 -15.90
C ALA A 76 27.21 -24.91 -17.23
N ALA A 77 26.97 -26.23 -17.15
CA ALA A 77 26.81 -27.11 -18.31
C ALA A 77 25.44 -26.97 -19.00
N GLU A 78 24.44 -26.38 -18.33
CA GLU A 78 23.07 -26.25 -18.84
C GLU A 78 22.87 -24.92 -19.60
N ASN A 79 23.78 -24.67 -20.56
CA ASN A 79 23.71 -23.69 -21.66
C ASN A 79 22.60 -22.63 -21.54
N GLY A 80 22.80 -21.64 -20.67
CA GLY A 80 21.99 -20.42 -20.66
C GLY A 80 20.69 -20.47 -19.86
N ILE A 81 20.35 -21.55 -19.15
CA ILE A 81 19.15 -21.56 -18.28
C ILE A 81 19.20 -20.40 -17.28
N GLY A 82 20.33 -20.19 -16.59
CA GLY A 82 20.49 -19.07 -15.68
C GLY A 82 20.28 -17.69 -16.33
N ARG A 83 20.64 -17.54 -17.62
CA ARG A 83 20.38 -16.31 -18.39
C ARG A 83 18.91 -16.16 -18.74
N VAL A 84 18.26 -17.22 -19.19
CA VAL A 84 16.82 -17.23 -19.48
C VAL A 84 16.02 -16.90 -18.21
N THR A 85 16.40 -17.49 -17.06
CA THR A 85 15.77 -17.19 -15.77
C THR A 85 16.01 -15.74 -15.37
N ALA A 86 17.21 -15.18 -15.55
CA ALA A 86 17.49 -13.78 -15.29
C ALA A 86 16.67 -12.84 -16.20
N ALA A 87 16.56 -13.15 -17.50
CA ALA A 87 15.72 -12.40 -18.43
C ALA A 87 14.24 -12.45 -18.03
N TYR A 88 13.75 -13.63 -17.64
CA TYR A 88 12.39 -13.81 -17.15
C TYR A 88 12.13 -13.05 -15.85
N LEU A 89 13.09 -13.05 -14.92
CA LEU A 89 13.01 -12.28 -13.68
C LEU A 89 12.97 -10.77 -13.95
N SER A 90 13.81 -10.26 -14.85
CA SER A 90 13.75 -8.85 -15.28
C SER A 90 12.35 -8.48 -15.79
N GLU A 91 11.78 -9.32 -16.64
CA GLU A 91 10.47 -9.08 -17.23
C GLU A 91 9.34 -9.24 -16.19
N SER A 92 9.48 -10.16 -15.22
CA SER A 92 8.50 -10.30 -14.14
C SER A 92 8.49 -9.08 -13.21
N ILE A 93 9.65 -8.48 -12.94
CA ILE A 93 9.76 -7.19 -12.25
C ILE A 93 9.09 -6.08 -13.07
N ALA A 94 9.31 -6.05 -14.39
CA ALA A 94 8.75 -5.01 -15.26
C ALA A 94 7.21 -5.06 -15.35
N ARG A 95 6.63 -6.27 -15.29
CA ARG A 95 5.17 -6.49 -15.33
C ARG A 95 4.51 -6.51 -13.96
N GLY A 96 5.29 -6.68 -12.90
CA GLY A 96 4.80 -6.70 -11.53
C GLY A 96 4.18 -5.36 -11.15
N GLU A 97 3.15 -5.41 -10.30
CA GLU A 97 2.64 -4.20 -9.67
C GLU A 97 3.63 -3.74 -8.59
N ALA A 98 3.87 -2.43 -8.50
CA ALA A 98 4.80 -1.86 -7.54
C ALA A 98 4.19 -1.76 -6.13
N HIS A 99 3.70 -2.87 -5.57
CA HIS A 99 2.96 -2.89 -4.30
C HIS A 99 3.69 -2.19 -3.16
N LEU A 100 5.01 -2.45 -3.01
CA LEU A 100 5.83 -1.79 -1.99
C LEU A 100 6.11 -0.32 -2.30
N GLY A 101 6.18 0.05 -3.58
CA GLY A 101 6.24 1.46 -3.99
C GLY A 101 4.97 2.21 -3.58
N SER A 102 3.79 1.61 -3.81
CA SER A 102 2.51 2.18 -3.37
C SER A 102 2.36 2.20 -1.84
N LEU A 103 2.94 1.23 -1.14
CA LEU A 103 3.00 1.23 0.32
C LEU A 103 3.83 2.42 0.84
N LEU A 104 5.01 2.66 0.26
CA LEU A 104 5.87 3.78 0.63
C LEU A 104 5.24 5.13 0.27
N GLU A 105 4.54 5.22 -0.86
CA GLU A 105 3.76 6.42 -1.20
C GLU A 105 2.63 6.67 -0.17
N THR A 106 2.01 5.61 0.32
CA THR A 106 1.01 5.70 1.40
C THR A 106 1.64 6.15 2.71
N ALA A 107 2.84 5.66 3.02
CA ALA A 107 3.60 6.09 4.20
C ALA A 107 3.96 7.58 4.13
N GLU A 108 4.38 8.06 2.96
CA GLU A 108 4.68 9.47 2.70
C GLU A 108 3.46 10.38 2.87
N LYS A 109 2.27 9.93 2.46
CA LYS A 109 1.03 10.68 2.72
C LYS A 109 0.71 10.83 4.22
N LEU A 110 1.14 9.87 5.05
CA LEU A 110 0.92 9.89 6.50
C LEU A 110 2.01 10.67 7.25
N ASP A 111 3.26 10.56 6.80
CA ASP A 111 4.41 11.26 7.37
C ASP A 111 5.42 11.64 6.28
N VAL A 112 5.18 12.80 5.66
CA VAL A 112 6.04 13.34 4.59
C VAL A 112 7.49 13.49 5.08
N SER A 113 7.69 13.94 6.32
CA SER A 113 9.03 14.24 6.85
C SER A 113 9.90 12.99 7.00
N ALA A 114 9.28 11.85 7.29
CA ALA A 114 9.98 10.58 7.38
C ALA A 114 10.15 9.91 6.02
N PHE A 115 9.20 10.02 5.10
CA PHE A 115 9.16 9.17 3.89
C PHE A 115 9.36 9.93 2.58
N GLU A 116 9.81 11.19 2.63
CA GLU A 116 10.06 12.01 1.44
C GLU A 116 10.88 11.25 0.39
N GLY A 117 10.29 11.07 -0.79
CA GLY A 117 10.94 10.41 -1.93
C GLY A 117 11.15 8.89 -1.81
N ALA A 118 10.64 8.24 -0.76
CA ALA A 118 10.84 6.81 -0.53
C ALA A 118 10.28 5.94 -1.68
N ALA A 119 9.11 6.29 -2.20
CA ALA A 119 8.52 5.59 -3.35
C ALA A 119 9.37 5.73 -4.62
N GLY A 120 9.97 6.91 -4.83
CA GLY A 120 10.92 7.15 -5.93
C GLY A 120 12.18 6.31 -5.80
N ALA A 121 12.78 6.28 -4.60
CA ALA A 121 13.95 5.44 -4.32
C ALA A 121 13.67 3.95 -4.57
N TYR A 122 12.47 3.47 -4.21
CA TYR A 122 12.06 2.09 -4.52
C TYR A 122 11.93 1.85 -6.03
N ALA A 123 11.34 2.79 -6.77
CA ALA A 123 11.25 2.69 -8.22
C ALA A 123 12.63 2.63 -8.88
N ASP A 124 13.57 3.47 -8.43
CA ASP A 124 14.95 3.50 -8.92
C ASP A 124 15.69 2.20 -8.60
N PHE A 125 15.54 1.68 -7.38
CA PHE A 125 16.09 0.38 -6.97
C PHE A 125 15.58 -0.75 -7.88
N MET A 126 14.27 -0.82 -8.12
CA MET A 126 13.69 -1.86 -8.97
C MET A 126 14.11 -1.69 -10.44
N ALA A 127 14.28 -0.45 -10.91
CA ALA A 127 14.76 -0.16 -12.26
C ALA A 127 16.21 -0.63 -12.46
N ASP A 128 17.10 -0.35 -11.50
CA ASP A 128 18.49 -0.82 -11.51
C ASP A 128 18.58 -2.36 -11.55
N ARG A 129 17.80 -3.04 -10.70
CA ARG A 129 17.75 -4.51 -10.69
C ARG A 129 17.26 -5.07 -12.00
N LYS A 130 16.17 -4.51 -12.54
CA LYS A 130 15.63 -4.89 -13.86
C LYS A 130 16.70 -4.75 -14.95
N GLU A 131 17.38 -3.61 -15.02
CA GLU A 131 18.42 -3.36 -16.03
C GLU A 131 19.57 -4.36 -15.93
N LYS A 132 20.08 -4.59 -14.72
CA LYS A 132 21.15 -5.57 -14.47
C LYS A 132 20.74 -6.99 -14.88
N LEU A 133 19.52 -7.40 -14.54
CA LEU A 133 18.99 -8.72 -14.88
C LEU A 133 18.77 -8.88 -16.38
N ALA A 134 18.29 -7.84 -17.07
CA ALA A 134 18.16 -7.82 -18.51
C ALA A 134 19.51 -7.97 -19.20
N ALA A 135 20.54 -7.26 -18.71
CA ALA A 135 21.90 -7.36 -19.23
C ALA A 135 22.48 -8.77 -19.07
N ILE A 136 22.27 -9.42 -17.92
CA ILE A 136 22.65 -10.82 -17.69
C ILE A 136 21.91 -11.74 -18.67
N GLY A 137 20.61 -11.52 -18.85
CA GLY A 137 19.79 -12.30 -19.78
C GLY A 137 20.22 -12.20 -21.25
N ALA A 138 20.73 -11.03 -21.67
CA ALA A 138 21.17 -10.77 -23.03
C ALA A 138 22.59 -11.28 -23.34
N GLY A 139 23.38 -11.64 -22.33
CA GLY A 139 24.71 -12.19 -22.52
C GLY A 139 24.70 -13.59 -23.14
N SER A 140 25.90 -14.17 -23.37
CA SER A 140 26.05 -15.47 -24.01
C SER A 140 26.86 -16.45 -23.17
N GLY A 141 26.63 -17.75 -23.37
CA GLY A 141 27.32 -18.81 -22.65
C GLY A 141 26.90 -18.93 -21.18
N PRO A 142 27.70 -19.63 -20.35
CA PRO A 142 27.46 -19.75 -18.91
C PRO A 142 27.47 -18.39 -18.19
N LEU A 143 26.84 -18.32 -17.02
CA LEU A 143 26.93 -17.15 -16.15
C LEU A 143 28.37 -16.96 -15.67
N ALA A 144 28.91 -15.77 -15.90
CA ALA A 144 30.19 -15.32 -15.36
C ALA A 144 30.07 -15.08 -13.84
N ASP A 145 31.20 -15.13 -13.13
CA ASP A 145 31.22 -14.97 -11.67
C ASP A 145 30.62 -13.64 -11.20
N ALA A 146 30.87 -12.55 -11.94
CA ALA A 146 30.29 -11.24 -11.66
C ALA A 146 28.76 -11.22 -11.84
N GLU A 147 28.24 -11.96 -12.84
CA GLU A 147 26.80 -12.07 -13.08
C GLU A 147 26.13 -12.89 -11.98
N ARG A 148 26.78 -13.98 -11.52
CA ARG A 148 26.32 -14.76 -10.36
C ARG A 148 26.29 -13.91 -9.10
N ALA A 149 27.33 -13.11 -8.85
CA ALA A 149 27.38 -12.21 -7.71
C ALA A 149 26.26 -11.16 -7.76
N ALA A 150 25.94 -10.62 -8.95
CA ALA A 150 24.84 -9.68 -9.13
C ALA A 150 23.46 -10.32 -8.87
N LEU A 151 23.25 -11.56 -9.32
CA LEU A 151 22.04 -12.34 -9.05
C LEU A 151 21.90 -12.65 -7.55
N GLU A 152 22.99 -13.09 -6.91
CA GLU A 152 22.98 -13.37 -5.47
C GLU A 152 22.71 -12.10 -4.67
N GLY A 153 23.33 -10.97 -5.02
CA GLY A 153 23.04 -9.69 -4.37
C GLY A 153 21.58 -9.24 -4.54
N SER A 154 20.97 -9.52 -5.70
CA SER A 154 19.54 -9.25 -5.93
C SER A 154 18.66 -10.15 -5.07
N LYS A 155 18.98 -11.46 -5.03
CA LYS A 155 18.32 -12.43 -4.17
C LYS A 155 18.36 -11.99 -2.70
N THR A 156 19.56 -11.70 -2.17
CA THR A 156 19.73 -11.27 -0.78
C THR A 156 18.94 -9.99 -0.49
N SER A 157 18.94 -9.01 -1.40
CA SER A 157 18.15 -7.79 -1.21
C SER A 157 16.64 -8.09 -1.12
N PHE A 158 16.14 -9.02 -1.94
CA PHE A 158 14.74 -9.43 -1.88
C PHE A 158 14.41 -10.21 -0.61
N GLU A 159 15.29 -11.11 -0.17
CA GLU A 159 15.14 -11.87 1.09
C GLU A 159 15.16 -10.94 2.32
N GLU A 160 16.06 -9.95 2.35
CA GLU A 160 16.11 -8.96 3.43
C GLU A 160 14.80 -8.16 3.52
N MET A 161 14.28 -7.68 2.38
CA MET A 161 12.99 -6.96 2.37
C MET A 161 11.82 -7.89 2.73
N GLU A 162 11.86 -9.16 2.32
CA GLU A 162 10.84 -10.14 2.67
C GLU A 162 10.82 -10.39 4.18
N GLU A 163 12.00 -10.52 4.80
CA GLU A 163 12.16 -10.70 6.24
C GLU A 163 11.56 -9.52 7.02
N LEU A 164 11.80 -8.29 6.57
CA LEU A 164 11.18 -7.09 7.17
C LEU A 164 9.65 -7.16 7.15
N LEU A 165 9.06 -7.69 6.08
CA LEU A 165 7.61 -7.85 5.96
C LEU A 165 7.06 -8.98 6.83
N THR A 166 7.89 -9.89 7.33
CA THR A 166 7.43 -10.94 8.26
C THR A 166 7.06 -10.40 9.63
N GLU A 167 7.57 -9.21 10.01
CA GLU A 167 7.18 -8.50 11.24
C GLU A 167 5.69 -8.07 11.22
N PHE A 168 5.08 -8.01 10.03
CA PHE A 168 3.66 -7.71 9.89
C PHE A 168 2.80 -8.92 10.28
N HIS A 169 2.20 -8.85 11.47
CA HIS A 169 1.34 -9.91 12.00
C HIS A 169 -0.11 -9.45 12.13
N TYR A 170 -0.87 -9.48 11.04
CA TYR A 170 -2.30 -9.20 11.08
C TYR A 170 -3.14 -10.36 10.54
N ALA A 171 -3.78 -11.08 11.47
CA ALA A 171 -4.85 -12.01 11.16
C ALA A 171 -6.19 -11.26 11.17
N GLY A 172 -6.63 -10.74 10.03
CA GLY A 172 -7.97 -10.15 9.95
C GLY A 172 -8.16 -9.07 8.89
N SER A 173 -7.99 -9.44 7.61
CA SER A 173 -8.31 -8.59 6.45
C SER A 173 -9.74 -8.05 6.43
N ASP A 174 -10.65 -8.61 7.25
CA ASP A 174 -12.08 -8.25 7.26
C ASP A 174 -12.54 -7.57 8.55
N ASN A 175 -11.64 -7.39 9.53
CA ASN A 175 -11.99 -6.65 10.74
C ASN A 175 -11.88 -5.14 10.48
N LYS A 176 -13.03 -4.45 10.35
CA LYS A 176 -13.09 -2.99 10.10
C LYS A 176 -12.24 -2.17 11.07
N ASN A 177 -12.15 -2.55 12.35
CA ASN A 177 -11.35 -1.79 13.32
C ASN A 177 -9.85 -1.97 13.09
N VAL A 178 -9.43 -3.15 12.63
CA VAL A 178 -8.03 -3.39 12.21
C VAL A 178 -7.71 -2.55 10.98
N LEU A 179 -8.57 -2.58 9.96
CA LEU A 179 -8.37 -1.80 8.74
C LEU A 179 -8.27 -0.30 9.03
N ILE A 180 -9.13 0.24 9.90
CA ILE A 180 -9.04 1.65 10.30
C ILE A 180 -7.69 1.98 10.98
N ARG A 181 -7.16 1.07 11.81
CA ARG A 181 -5.83 1.26 12.41
C ARG A 181 -4.71 1.23 11.37
N LEU A 182 -4.80 0.31 10.40
CA LEU A 182 -3.84 0.24 9.30
C LEU A 182 -3.85 1.52 8.47
N ALA A 183 -5.03 2.06 8.13
CA ALA A 183 -5.13 3.34 7.42
C ALA A 183 -4.43 4.49 8.17
N GLY A 184 -4.46 4.47 9.50
CA GLY A 184 -3.78 5.44 10.35
C GLY A 184 -2.28 5.21 10.57
N GLY A 185 -1.65 4.25 9.88
CA GLY A 185 -0.21 4.01 10.00
C GLY A 185 0.20 3.08 11.15
N HIS A 186 -0.74 2.55 11.93
CA HIS A 186 -0.42 1.74 13.10
C HIS A 186 0.22 0.41 12.69
N ASP A 187 1.31 0.06 13.39
CA ASP A 187 2.00 -1.24 13.33
C ASP A 187 2.72 -1.57 12.00
N TRP A 188 2.58 -0.75 10.94
CA TRP A 188 3.27 -0.97 9.66
C TRP A 188 4.19 0.17 9.22
N LEU A 189 4.00 1.41 9.70
CA LEU A 189 4.93 2.51 9.39
C LEU A 189 6.39 2.21 9.81
N PRO A 190 6.67 1.58 10.96
CA PRO A 190 8.03 1.17 11.30
C PRO A 190 8.63 0.16 10.29
N ILE A 191 7.80 -0.73 9.74
CA ILE A 191 8.22 -1.69 8.71
C ILE A 191 8.52 -0.94 7.40
N ALA A 192 7.65 -0.01 7.00
CA ALA A 192 7.87 0.85 5.84
C ALA A 192 9.18 1.65 5.97
N ALA A 193 9.52 2.15 7.16
CA ALA A 193 10.77 2.87 7.40
C ALA A 193 11.98 1.97 7.19
N LYS A 194 11.94 0.72 7.71
CA LYS A 194 13.00 -0.27 7.48
C LYS A 194 13.12 -0.64 5.99
N LEU A 195 12.00 -0.76 5.28
CA LEU A 195 11.99 -1.01 3.83
C LEU A 195 12.64 0.13 3.06
N ARG A 196 12.28 1.39 3.36
CA ARG A 196 12.95 2.57 2.79
C ARG A 196 14.46 2.49 2.99
N ASP A 197 14.89 2.18 4.21
CA ASP A 197 16.32 2.10 4.53
C ASP A 197 17.02 0.95 3.80
N ALA A 198 16.36 -0.19 3.61
CA ALA A 198 16.91 -1.32 2.84
C ALA A 198 17.10 -0.98 1.36
N VAL A 199 16.18 -0.19 0.79
CA VAL A 199 16.21 0.25 -0.61
C VAL A 199 17.30 1.30 -0.88
N LEU A 200 17.66 2.10 0.13
CA LEU A 200 18.67 3.15 0.02
C LEU A 200 20.12 2.69 0.26
N LYS A 201 20.33 1.42 0.61
CA LYS A 201 21.66 0.83 0.78
C LYS A 201 22.33 0.53 -0.56
#